data_AF-A0A1Q5CQB4-F1
#
_entry.id   AF-A0A1Q5CQB4-F1
#
_cell.length_a   1.000
_cell.length_b   1.000
_cell.length_c   1.000
_cell.angle_alpha   90.00
_cell.angle_beta   90.00
_cell.angle_gamma   90.00
#
_symmetry.space_group_name_H-M   'P 1'
#
loop_
_entity.id
_entity.type
_entity.pdbx_description
1 polymer ?
#
loop_
_entity_poly.entity_id
_entity_poly.type
_entity_poly.pdbx_seq_one_letter_code
_entity_poly.pdbx_strand_id
1 'polypeptide(L)'
;MAPAPAKAKTRSSGPAASPSSTAATDPVGSCDLTNPGSYSYERFSYCVTGINVTYILRDSRGVEIGRGTLAVSTGADLSPTATTWSERVTVTMTSASRDVTALNVKFRASCDAGCTATDTAPWWNGDITLGKTLTGDVGYSSPQTTGSSASFHTSYVMYVTSPGAAPTDPNASWRNPGQIRCDDAVGGTSVAGCAVPSVMAVVPMKATSADPGGAVAAYGWAQNNLNGAWGKKGSPLTRSTNGVANRTAATCGGFTAQPELVANDTCADFPFGEAKEGGAAGAQCVEVIPNLGNGEWDTYVFNDSTNVDPAAPCVQAHVTPAEQQFADAQLADGFKDQRVVDADQFELTISTPDTGPQASCLNDPPPAGSLPNGDGWFKNTTEAVPLINKTAPADGSGQRPTQAQACLGKNTKEGTGTQKYITGWKDAEAYKTANGFTDTLARCHLIAKVLGGKGTSAVTKFNLVPCWQVGMNTGTPSMRTYENMAEKLIKGTTPGLGANDAIFYQVTPVYKDANSTIPVGVTMNANIQRANGATEELFPNVYVPNTRANTLQHNLGN
;
A
#
# COMPACT_ATOMS: atom_id res chain seq x y z
N MET A 1 86.62 30.14 -41.64
CA MET A 1 87.19 29.59 -40.40
C MET A 1 87.28 30.72 -39.38
N ALA A 2 86.71 30.52 -38.20
CA ALA A 2 86.78 31.43 -37.03
C ALA A 2 88.24 31.60 -36.55
N PRO A 3 88.62 32.59 -35.71
CA PRO A 3 88.03 32.82 -34.36
C PRO A 3 87.96 34.29 -33.85
N ALA A 4 87.29 34.49 -32.72
CA ALA A 4 87.38 35.66 -31.80
C ALA A 4 88.69 35.56 -30.94
N PRO A 5 89.14 36.53 -30.08
CA PRO A 5 88.34 37.42 -29.21
C PRO A 5 88.87 38.84 -28.82
N ALA A 6 87.94 39.63 -28.24
CA ALA A 6 87.98 40.59 -27.10
C ALA A 6 89.07 41.68 -26.88
N LYS A 7 88.65 42.95 -26.69
CA LYS A 7 88.53 43.64 -25.36
C LYS A 7 88.12 45.14 -25.43
N ALA A 8 87.14 45.48 -24.58
CA ALA A 8 86.94 46.66 -23.71
C ALA A 8 87.00 48.13 -24.21
N LYS A 9 85.97 48.91 -23.85
CA LYS A 9 86.10 50.31 -23.40
C LYS A 9 85.01 50.71 -22.39
N THR A 10 85.47 51.38 -21.34
CA THR A 10 84.78 51.97 -20.18
C THR A 10 84.13 53.33 -20.48
N ARG A 11 83.01 53.66 -19.81
CA ARG A 11 82.72 54.95 -19.13
C ARG A 11 81.26 55.05 -18.69
N SER A 12 81.03 55.36 -17.40
CA SER A 12 80.44 56.62 -16.92
C SER A 12 79.67 56.38 -15.61
N SER A 13 79.91 57.27 -14.65
CA SER A 13 79.36 57.30 -13.30
C SER A 13 78.26 58.37 -13.16
N GLY A 14 77.18 58.03 -12.46
CA GLY A 14 76.25 58.94 -11.78
C GLY A 14 74.81 58.41 -11.73
N PRO A 15 73.93 58.88 -10.83
CA PRO A 15 74.11 59.37 -9.45
C PRO A 15 73.43 58.41 -8.43
N ALA A 16 73.61 58.71 -7.13
CA ALA A 16 73.06 57.96 -6.01
C ALA A 16 71.52 57.83 -6.06
N ALA A 17 71.03 56.59 -6.05
CA ALA A 17 69.63 56.27 -5.80
C ALA A 17 69.43 56.08 -4.29
N SER A 18 68.52 56.88 -3.73
CA SER A 18 67.94 56.70 -2.39
C SER A 18 67.46 55.24 -2.21
N PRO A 19 67.53 54.67 -1.00
CA PRO A 19 66.95 53.35 -0.76
C PRO A 19 65.44 53.46 -0.96
N SER A 20 64.95 52.89 -2.06
CA SER A 20 63.53 52.60 -2.23
C SER A 20 63.10 51.77 -1.03
N SER A 21 62.20 52.32 -0.22
CA SER A 21 61.41 51.54 0.73
C SER A 21 60.84 50.34 -0.04
N THR A 22 61.25 49.14 0.34
CA THR A 22 60.55 47.92 -0.04
C THR A 22 59.09 48.11 0.35
N ALA A 23 58.22 48.29 -0.65
CA ALA A 23 56.78 48.25 -0.43
C ALA A 23 56.50 46.93 0.31
N ALA A 24 55.95 47.03 1.52
CA ALA A 24 55.48 45.86 2.23
C ALA A 24 54.45 45.19 1.32
N THR A 25 54.70 43.95 0.92
CA THR A 25 53.72 43.14 0.21
C THR A 25 52.53 42.92 1.13
N ASP A 26 51.34 43.23 0.63
CA ASP A 26 50.08 43.11 1.39
C ASP A 26 49.88 41.66 1.89
N PRO A 27 49.25 41.48 3.06
CA PRO A 27 49.00 40.15 3.60
C PRO A 27 48.07 39.36 2.67
N VAL A 28 48.31 38.05 2.53
CA VAL A 28 47.62 37.16 1.60
C VAL A 28 46.74 36.19 2.37
N GLY A 29 45.51 35.97 1.89
CA GLY A 29 44.58 35.01 2.47
C GLY A 29 44.61 33.63 1.79
N SER A 30 44.35 32.57 2.56
CA SER A 30 43.93 31.26 2.06
C SER A 30 42.57 30.87 2.65
N CYS A 31 41.83 30.02 1.96
CA CYS A 31 40.48 29.61 2.34
C CYS A 31 40.32 28.13 2.04
N ASP A 32 39.94 27.33 3.04
CA ASP A 32 39.85 25.87 2.93
C ASP A 32 38.57 25.34 3.57
N LEU A 33 38.01 24.27 2.99
CA LEU A 33 36.92 23.49 3.59
C LEU A 33 37.51 22.57 4.66
N THR A 34 37.19 22.85 5.93
CA THR A 34 37.72 22.12 7.10
C THR A 34 36.74 21.10 7.69
N ASN A 35 35.45 21.25 7.40
CA ASN A 35 34.43 20.25 7.68
C ASN A 35 33.42 20.26 6.52
N PRO A 36 33.17 19.11 5.83
CA PRO A 36 32.22 19.04 4.73
C PRO A 36 30.74 19.09 5.18
N GLY A 37 30.46 19.09 6.49
CA GLY A 37 29.11 19.13 7.04
C GLY A 37 28.38 17.79 7.04
N SER A 38 27.12 17.83 7.45
CA SER A 38 26.19 16.69 7.49
C SER A 38 24.98 16.98 6.62
N TYR A 39 24.72 16.10 5.66
CA TYR A 39 23.62 16.22 4.71
C TYR A 39 22.43 15.36 5.16
N SER A 40 21.22 15.91 5.04
CA SER A 40 19.96 15.20 5.21
C SER A 40 19.11 15.37 3.95
N TYR A 41 18.43 14.29 3.55
CA TYR A 41 17.60 14.25 2.36
C TYR A 41 16.22 13.71 2.70
N GLU A 42 15.21 14.36 2.15
CA GLU A 42 13.87 13.80 1.99
C GLU A 42 13.57 13.73 0.48
N ARG A 43 12.46 13.10 0.10
CA ARG A 43 12.11 12.94 -1.33
C ARG A 43 12.05 14.28 -2.07
N PHE A 44 11.59 15.32 -1.37
CA PHE A 44 11.38 16.65 -1.92
C PHE A 44 12.12 17.75 -1.15
N SER A 45 13.15 17.41 -0.38
CA SER A 45 13.96 18.42 0.30
C SER A 45 15.39 17.93 0.51
N TYR A 46 16.32 18.87 0.64
CA TYR A 46 17.66 18.56 1.12
C TYR A 46 18.16 19.70 2.00
N CYS A 47 19.00 19.34 2.96
CA CYS A 47 19.64 20.30 3.84
C CYS A 47 21.06 19.84 4.18
N VAL A 48 21.96 20.79 4.34
CA VAL A 48 23.29 20.58 4.91
C VAL A 48 23.53 21.55 6.06
N THR A 49 24.10 21.03 7.14
CA THR A 49 24.53 21.84 8.28
C THR A 49 25.95 21.49 8.69
N GLY A 50 26.62 22.40 9.40
CA GLY A 50 27.95 22.15 9.96
C GLY A 50 29.11 22.15 8.95
N ILE A 51 28.91 22.71 7.74
CA ILE A 51 30.02 23.01 6.84
C ILE A 51 30.88 24.09 7.51
N ASN A 52 32.19 23.87 7.63
CA ASN A 52 33.11 24.87 8.17
C ASN A 52 34.15 25.26 7.12
N VAL A 53 34.16 26.53 6.75
CA VAL A 53 35.18 27.13 5.90
C VAL A 53 36.10 27.98 6.76
N THR A 54 37.39 27.71 6.69
CA THR A 54 38.40 28.41 7.48
C THR A 54 39.21 29.33 6.58
N TYR A 55 39.27 30.60 6.97
CA TYR A 55 40.12 31.62 6.34
C TYR A 55 41.36 31.86 7.19
N ILE A 56 42.54 31.87 6.57
CA ILE A 56 43.82 32.15 7.22
C ILE A 56 44.47 33.35 6.54
N LEU A 57 44.79 34.38 7.30
CA LEU A 57 45.55 35.55 6.85
C LEU A 57 47.03 35.37 7.18
N ARG A 58 47.90 35.56 6.19
CA ARG A 58 49.36 35.43 6.33
C ARG A 58 50.09 36.72 5.98
N ASP A 59 51.16 37.02 6.72
CA ASP A 59 52.06 38.12 6.39
C ASP A 59 52.91 37.81 5.15
N SER A 60 53.73 38.77 4.71
CA SER A 60 54.65 38.63 3.57
C SER A 60 55.72 37.55 3.73
N ARG A 61 55.89 36.98 4.94
CA ARG A 61 56.80 35.87 5.25
C ARG A 61 56.05 34.53 5.36
N GLY A 62 54.75 34.50 5.12
CA GLY A 62 53.90 33.31 5.21
C GLY A 62 53.43 32.97 6.63
N VAL A 63 53.70 33.83 7.62
CA VAL A 63 53.32 33.60 9.02
C VAL A 63 51.83 33.90 9.20
N GLU A 64 51.09 33.01 9.88
CA GLU A 64 49.68 33.23 10.22
C GLU A 64 49.55 34.41 11.20
N ILE A 65 48.88 35.47 10.75
CA ILE A 65 48.60 36.69 11.51
C ILE A 65 47.13 36.84 11.90
N GLY A 66 46.24 36.02 11.34
CA GLY A 66 44.85 35.94 11.79
C GLY A 66 44.08 34.79 11.15
N ARG A 67 42.96 34.44 11.76
CA ARG A 67 42.09 33.33 11.33
C ARG A 67 40.63 33.63 11.62
N GLY A 68 39.76 33.26 10.69
CA GLY A 68 38.31 33.23 10.90
C GLY A 68 37.70 31.91 10.45
N THR A 69 36.61 31.49 11.09
CA THR A 69 35.83 30.31 10.68
C THR A 69 34.40 30.73 10.36
N LEU A 70 33.92 30.28 9.21
CA LEU A 70 32.56 30.48 8.71
C LEU A 70 31.83 29.14 8.75
N ALA A 71 30.74 29.06 9.52
CA ALA A 71 29.81 27.95 9.47
C ALA A 71 28.75 28.21 8.39
N VAL A 72 28.60 27.26 7.47
CA VAL A 72 27.66 27.33 6.36
C VAL A 72 26.59 26.27 6.54
N SER A 73 25.35 26.65 6.23
CA SER A 73 24.23 25.71 6.08
C SER A 73 23.41 26.10 4.86
N THR A 74 22.96 25.11 4.10
CA THR A 74 22.05 25.35 2.98
C THR A 74 20.89 24.37 2.98
N GLY A 75 19.80 24.73 2.33
CA GLY A 75 18.68 23.82 2.15
C GLY A 75 17.63 24.33 1.18
N ALA A 76 16.92 23.41 0.55
CA ALA A 76 15.87 23.71 -0.41
C ALA A 76 14.74 22.68 -0.35
N ASP A 77 13.56 23.15 -0.72
CA ASP A 77 12.41 22.32 -1.05
C ASP A 77 12.30 22.19 -2.58
N LEU A 78 12.14 20.96 -3.03
CA LEU A 78 11.83 20.60 -4.41
C LEU A 78 10.32 20.48 -4.58
N SER A 79 9.83 20.59 -5.81
CA SER A 79 8.41 20.43 -6.11
C SER A 79 8.18 19.22 -7.01
N PRO A 80 7.21 18.34 -6.71
CA PRO A 80 6.80 17.26 -7.63
C PRO A 80 6.17 17.79 -8.93
N THR A 81 5.83 19.09 -8.97
CA THR A 81 5.13 19.74 -10.09
C THR A 81 5.83 21.00 -10.61
N ALA A 82 7.08 21.25 -10.22
CA ALA A 82 7.88 22.34 -10.76
C ALA A 82 9.35 21.94 -10.91
N THR A 83 9.99 22.45 -11.95
CA THR A 83 11.40 22.20 -12.28
C THR A 83 12.32 23.36 -11.91
N THR A 84 11.79 24.32 -11.15
CA THR A 84 12.53 25.46 -10.58
C THR A 84 12.41 25.43 -9.07
N TRP A 85 13.50 25.75 -8.37
CA TRP A 85 13.50 25.85 -6.90
C TRP A 85 14.52 26.89 -6.44
N SER A 86 14.40 27.27 -5.17
CA SER A 86 15.33 28.17 -4.50
C SER A 86 15.98 27.47 -3.32
N GLU A 87 17.28 27.68 -3.15
CA GLU A 87 18.05 27.15 -2.04
C GLU A 87 18.50 28.29 -1.12
N ARG A 88 18.13 28.18 0.16
CA ARG A 88 18.49 29.10 1.22
C ARG A 88 19.93 28.86 1.64
N VAL A 89 20.77 29.87 1.58
CA VAL A 89 22.16 29.83 2.04
C VAL A 89 22.28 30.69 3.30
N THR A 90 22.87 30.12 4.35
CA THR A 90 23.16 30.83 5.61
C THR A 90 24.62 30.66 5.98
N VAL A 91 25.31 31.75 6.28
CA VAL A 91 26.73 31.78 6.67
C VAL A 91 26.87 32.56 7.97
N THR A 92 27.51 31.96 8.98
CA THR A 92 27.77 32.61 10.28
C THR A 92 29.25 32.59 10.59
N MET A 93 29.83 33.72 11.00
CA MET A 93 31.22 33.73 11.48
C MET A 93 31.26 33.25 12.93
N THR A 94 31.80 32.06 13.15
CA THR A 94 31.79 31.37 14.45
C THR A 94 33.08 31.56 15.23
N SER A 95 34.18 31.89 14.55
CA SER A 95 35.45 32.21 15.20
C SER A 95 36.17 33.32 14.46
N ALA A 96 36.92 34.13 15.22
CA ALA A 96 37.75 35.23 14.73
C ALA A 96 38.96 35.34 15.66
N SER A 97 40.15 35.61 15.13
CA SER A 97 41.36 35.76 15.93
C SER A 97 42.38 36.71 15.29
N ARG A 98 43.09 37.43 16.17
CA ARG A 98 44.15 38.39 15.81
C ARG A 98 43.65 39.39 14.78
N ASP A 99 44.33 39.49 13.64
CA ASP A 99 44.08 40.53 12.62
C ASP A 99 42.83 40.25 11.77
N VAL A 100 42.21 39.08 11.89
CA VAL A 100 40.93 38.76 11.25
C VAL A 100 39.79 39.09 12.22
N THR A 101 39.25 40.30 12.13
CA THR A 101 38.09 40.77 12.91
C THR A 101 36.80 40.84 12.11
N ALA A 102 36.90 40.91 10.79
CA ALA A 102 35.81 40.92 9.83
C ALA A 102 36.25 40.19 8.56
N LEU A 103 35.28 39.64 7.83
CA LEU A 103 35.50 38.99 6.54
C LEU A 103 34.49 39.53 5.54
N ASN A 104 34.90 39.58 4.28
CA ASN A 104 34.03 39.78 3.15
C ASN A 104 33.83 38.44 2.44
N VAL A 105 32.57 38.04 2.28
CA VAL A 105 32.18 36.74 1.74
C VAL A 105 31.43 36.95 0.43
N LYS A 106 31.82 36.18 -0.60
CA LYS A 106 31.05 36.01 -1.83
C LYS A 106 30.73 34.54 -1.99
N PHE A 107 29.53 34.23 -2.45
CA PHE A 107 29.09 32.86 -2.65
C PHE A 107 28.62 32.68 -4.09
N ARG A 108 29.01 31.56 -4.70
CA ARG A 108 28.61 31.22 -6.06
C ARG A 108 28.11 29.78 -6.13
N ALA A 109 26.86 29.63 -6.52
CA ALA A 109 26.21 28.37 -6.85
C ALA A 109 26.37 28.03 -8.34
N SER A 110 26.45 26.73 -8.62
CA SER A 110 26.35 26.14 -9.95
C SER A 110 25.71 24.75 -9.85
N CYS A 111 25.47 24.10 -10.98
CA CYS A 111 25.04 22.71 -11.04
C CYS A 111 25.57 22.04 -12.31
N ASP A 112 25.53 20.71 -12.33
CA ASP A 112 25.99 19.92 -13.49
C ASP A 112 25.05 20.09 -14.71
N ALA A 113 25.45 19.46 -15.83
CA ALA A 113 24.64 19.37 -17.03
C ALA A 113 23.22 18.85 -16.73
N GLY A 114 22.22 19.47 -17.34
CA GLY A 114 20.80 19.23 -17.07
C GLY A 114 20.17 20.25 -16.14
N CYS A 115 20.96 21.04 -15.42
CA CYS A 115 20.49 22.13 -14.58
C CYS A 115 21.18 23.46 -14.94
N THR A 116 20.49 24.57 -14.66
CA THR A 116 21.03 25.94 -14.73
C THR A 116 20.81 26.63 -13.39
N ALA A 117 21.88 27.16 -12.79
CA ALA A 117 21.75 28.10 -11.69
C ALA A 117 21.29 29.46 -12.23
N THR A 118 20.04 29.83 -11.94
CA THR A 118 19.36 31.03 -12.44
C THR A 118 19.66 32.27 -11.59
N ASP A 119 19.85 32.08 -10.29
CA ASP A 119 20.46 33.05 -9.40
C ASP A 119 21.67 32.40 -8.74
N THR A 120 22.86 32.89 -9.09
CA THR A 120 24.12 32.22 -8.73
C THR A 120 24.70 32.73 -7.43
N ALA A 121 24.25 33.85 -6.89
CA ALA A 121 24.89 34.48 -5.74
C ALA A 121 23.85 35.09 -4.78
N PRO A 122 23.71 34.57 -3.55
CA PRO A 122 22.77 35.11 -2.58
C PRO A 122 23.20 36.49 -2.07
N TRP A 123 24.48 36.82 -2.22
CA TRP A 123 25.08 38.13 -2.00
C TRP A 123 26.38 38.24 -2.82
N TRP A 124 26.66 39.44 -3.33
CA TRP A 124 27.88 39.72 -4.11
C TRP A 124 29.04 40.26 -3.25
N ASN A 125 28.74 40.80 -2.08
CA ASN A 125 29.71 41.39 -1.15
C ASN A 125 29.12 41.40 0.27
N GLY A 126 29.28 40.29 1.00
CA GLY A 126 28.70 40.13 2.34
C GLY A 126 29.74 40.38 3.44
N ASP A 127 29.65 41.51 4.12
CA ASP A 127 30.50 41.79 5.27
C ASP A 127 29.97 41.05 6.51
N ILE A 128 30.85 40.25 7.13
CA ILE A 128 30.51 39.42 8.28
C ILE A 128 31.54 39.62 9.39
N THR A 129 31.05 39.73 10.63
CA THR A 129 31.86 39.85 11.85
C THR A 129 31.47 38.72 12.81
N LEU A 130 32.28 38.49 13.84
CA LEU A 130 32.06 37.41 14.80
C LEU A 130 30.63 37.41 15.36
N GLY A 131 29.93 36.28 15.23
CA GLY A 131 28.56 36.09 15.69
C GLY A 131 27.48 36.66 14.77
N LYS A 132 27.83 37.29 13.63
CA LYS A 132 26.86 37.72 12.62
C LYS A 132 26.59 36.63 11.60
N THR A 133 25.40 36.71 11.00
CA THR A 133 24.88 35.77 10.01
C THR A 133 24.48 36.52 8.74
N LEU A 134 24.87 35.97 7.59
CA LEU A 134 24.38 36.34 6.26
C LEU A 134 23.38 35.27 5.81
N THR A 135 22.26 35.71 5.24
CA THR A 135 21.22 34.82 4.69
C THR A 135 20.75 35.39 3.36
N GLY A 136 20.47 34.49 2.43
CA GLY A 136 20.02 34.82 1.08
C GLY A 136 19.74 33.54 0.31
N ASP A 137 19.30 33.68 -0.93
CA ASP A 137 18.82 32.58 -1.75
C ASP A 137 19.64 32.46 -3.05
N VAL A 138 19.81 31.24 -3.53
CA VAL A 138 20.21 30.94 -4.91
C VAL A 138 19.05 30.26 -5.62
N GLY A 139 19.05 30.31 -6.96
CA GLY A 139 17.97 29.80 -7.80
C GLY A 139 18.47 28.78 -8.79
N TYR A 140 17.64 27.77 -9.07
CA TYR A 140 17.94 26.73 -10.05
C TYR A 140 16.75 26.44 -10.96
N SER A 141 17.05 25.93 -12.16
CA SER A 141 16.08 25.50 -13.16
C SER A 141 16.58 24.28 -13.92
N SER A 142 15.71 23.30 -14.13
CA SER A 142 15.98 22.10 -14.93
C SER A 142 14.75 21.73 -15.78
N PRO A 143 14.38 22.53 -16.80
CA PRO A 143 13.18 22.29 -17.59
C PRO A 143 13.22 20.92 -18.27
N GLN A 144 12.12 20.18 -18.24
CA GLN A 144 11.99 18.85 -18.85
C GLN A 144 10.83 18.82 -19.83
N THR A 145 10.98 18.06 -20.91
CA THR A 145 9.91 17.74 -21.85
C THR A 145 9.33 16.36 -21.55
N THR A 146 8.11 16.08 -21.99
CA THR A 146 7.44 14.80 -21.75
C THR A 146 8.31 13.58 -22.10
N GLY A 147 8.41 12.66 -21.13
CA GLY A 147 9.24 11.45 -21.20
C GLY A 147 10.72 11.65 -20.90
N SER A 148 11.20 12.89 -20.69
CA SER A 148 12.61 13.17 -20.40
C SER A 148 12.91 13.25 -18.90
N SER A 149 14.17 13.02 -18.55
CA SER A 149 14.70 13.21 -17.20
C SER A 149 16.14 13.72 -17.26
N ALA A 150 16.52 14.51 -16.26
CA ALA A 150 17.88 14.97 -16.02
C ALA A 150 18.22 14.76 -14.55
N SER A 151 19.43 14.25 -14.28
CA SER A 151 19.91 14.05 -12.92
C SER A 151 21.27 14.70 -12.75
N PHE A 152 21.41 15.58 -11.76
CA PHE A 152 22.55 16.47 -11.58
C PHE A 152 22.80 16.73 -10.10
N HIS A 153 23.92 17.37 -9.78
CA HIS A 153 24.23 17.82 -8.43
C HIS A 153 24.44 19.33 -8.42
N THR A 154 24.17 19.97 -7.29
CA THR A 154 24.50 21.37 -7.04
C THR A 154 25.92 21.49 -6.50
N SER A 155 26.62 22.54 -6.90
CA SER A 155 28.00 22.84 -6.51
C SER A 155 28.14 24.27 -6.05
N TYR A 156 29.11 24.52 -5.18
CA TYR A 156 29.26 25.80 -4.50
C TYR A 156 30.73 26.19 -4.40
N VAL A 157 30.98 27.49 -4.53
CA VAL A 157 32.28 28.11 -4.30
C VAL A 157 32.08 29.34 -3.42
N MET A 158 32.80 29.43 -2.31
CA MET A 158 32.79 30.58 -1.42
C MET A 158 34.14 31.27 -1.43
N TYR A 159 34.15 32.54 -1.80
CA TYR A 159 35.32 33.42 -1.81
C TYR A 159 35.33 34.24 -0.52
N VAL A 160 36.47 34.29 0.16
CA VAL A 160 36.59 34.96 1.46
C VAL A 160 37.81 35.86 1.46
N THR A 161 37.63 37.13 1.81
CA THR A 161 38.75 38.07 1.93
C THR A 161 38.67 38.83 3.25
N SER A 162 39.81 39.14 3.85
CA SER A 162 39.87 40.06 4.98
C SER A 162 40.00 41.50 4.46
N PRO A 163 39.32 42.49 5.06
CA PRO A 163 39.55 43.90 4.74
C PRO A 163 41.05 44.25 4.85
N GLY A 164 41.58 44.96 3.85
CA GLY A 164 43.00 45.35 3.81
C GLY A 164 43.98 44.27 3.36
N ALA A 165 43.52 43.04 3.06
CA ALA A 165 44.34 42.00 2.45
C ALA A 165 44.46 42.17 0.92
N ALA A 166 45.49 41.56 0.33
CA ALA A 166 45.62 41.48 -1.12
C ALA A 166 44.38 40.80 -1.73
N PRO A 167 43.79 41.35 -2.82
CA PRO A 167 42.58 40.80 -3.43
C PRO A 167 42.91 39.55 -4.27
N THR A 168 43.14 38.42 -3.59
CA THR A 168 43.42 37.13 -4.21
C THR A 168 42.19 36.21 -4.30
N ASP A 169 41.02 36.66 -3.82
CA ASP A 169 39.75 35.91 -3.76
C ASP A 169 39.99 34.40 -3.44
N PRO A 170 40.64 34.05 -2.32
CA PRO A 170 40.85 32.64 -1.98
C PRO A 170 39.49 31.98 -1.72
N ASN A 171 39.32 30.74 -2.17
CA ASN A 171 38.03 30.08 -2.15
C ASN A 171 38.05 28.67 -1.56
N ALA A 172 36.93 28.30 -0.97
CA ALA A 172 36.59 26.92 -0.66
C ALA A 172 35.48 26.46 -1.61
N SER A 173 35.56 25.22 -2.09
CA SER A 173 34.52 24.62 -2.95
C SER A 173 34.02 23.30 -2.38
N TRP A 174 32.74 23.02 -2.61
CA TRP A 174 32.09 21.76 -2.24
C TRP A 174 30.89 21.49 -3.15
N ARG A 175 30.31 20.30 -3.02
CA ARG A 175 29.21 19.82 -3.85
C ARG A 175 28.20 19.10 -2.97
N ASN A 176 26.91 19.23 -3.27
CA ASN A 176 25.89 18.39 -2.68
C ASN A 176 26.09 16.95 -3.20
N PRO A 177 26.40 15.96 -2.33
CA PRO A 177 26.62 14.58 -2.78
C PRO A 177 25.32 13.88 -3.20
N GLY A 178 24.16 14.41 -2.78
CA GLY A 178 22.85 13.94 -3.19
C GLY A 178 22.52 14.43 -4.60
N GLN A 179 22.17 13.49 -5.46
CA GLN A 179 21.69 13.81 -6.80
C GLN A 179 20.27 14.35 -6.71
N ILE A 180 19.95 15.34 -7.54
CA ILE A 180 18.59 15.81 -7.78
C ILE A 180 18.20 15.31 -9.17
N ARG A 181 17.01 14.72 -9.29
CA ARG A 181 16.40 14.39 -10.58
C ARG A 181 15.25 15.34 -10.84
N CYS A 182 15.20 15.94 -12.01
CA CYS A 182 14.00 16.56 -12.54
C CYS A 182 13.54 15.78 -13.77
N ASP A 183 12.25 15.49 -13.87
CA ASP A 183 11.71 14.67 -14.95
C ASP A 183 10.27 15.04 -15.31
N ASP A 184 9.88 14.69 -16.53
CA ASP A 184 8.49 14.63 -16.99
C ASP A 184 8.16 13.20 -17.47
N ALA A 185 8.69 12.21 -16.75
CA ALA A 185 8.69 10.81 -17.14
C ALA A 185 7.69 9.94 -16.35
N VAL A 186 6.93 10.52 -15.41
CA VAL A 186 5.88 9.79 -14.69
C VAL A 186 4.78 9.31 -15.65
N GLY A 187 4.40 10.14 -16.64
CA GLY A 187 3.34 9.83 -17.60
C GLY A 187 1.94 10.26 -17.13
N GLY A 188 0.92 9.93 -17.93
CA GLY A 188 -0.48 10.29 -17.64
C GLY A 188 -0.72 11.81 -17.65
N THR A 189 -1.36 12.32 -16.59
CA THR A 189 -1.63 13.76 -16.38
C THR A 189 -0.58 14.44 -15.50
N SER A 190 0.49 13.75 -15.13
CA SER A 190 1.60 14.34 -14.37
C SER A 190 2.26 15.45 -15.20
N VAL A 191 2.62 16.54 -14.54
CA VAL A 191 3.50 17.59 -15.10
C VAL A 191 4.95 17.33 -14.70
N ALA A 192 5.90 18.09 -15.23
CA ALA A 192 7.31 18.00 -14.86
C ALA A 192 7.57 18.43 -13.40
N GLY A 193 8.52 17.79 -12.73
CA GLY A 193 8.93 18.15 -11.37
C GLY A 193 10.27 17.55 -10.95
N CYS A 194 10.70 17.80 -9.71
CA CYS A 194 11.98 17.34 -9.18
C CYS A 194 11.84 16.53 -7.89
N ALA A 195 12.77 15.60 -7.68
CA ALA A 195 12.87 14.78 -6.47
C ALA A 195 14.33 14.38 -6.21
N VAL A 196 14.61 13.90 -5.00
CA VAL A 196 15.87 13.26 -4.62
C VAL A 196 15.74 11.74 -4.83
N PRO A 197 16.30 11.15 -5.90
CA PRO A 197 16.10 9.74 -6.24
C PRO A 197 16.70 8.76 -5.23
N SER A 198 17.69 9.17 -4.42
CA SER A 198 18.27 8.31 -3.38
C SER A 198 17.32 8.08 -2.20
N VAL A 199 16.27 8.88 -2.05
CA VAL A 199 15.21 8.67 -1.08
C VAL A 199 14.08 7.90 -1.76
N MET A 200 13.82 6.69 -1.28
CA MET A 200 12.76 5.82 -1.81
C MET A 200 11.40 6.51 -1.69
N ALA A 201 10.59 6.40 -2.75
CA ALA A 201 9.24 6.95 -2.77
C ALA A 201 8.33 6.16 -1.82
N VAL A 202 7.36 6.85 -1.19
CA VAL A 202 6.33 6.23 -0.35
C VAL A 202 4.97 6.54 -0.96
N VAL A 203 4.38 5.57 -1.65
CA VAL A 203 3.08 5.67 -2.31
C VAL A 203 1.99 5.29 -1.29
N PRO A 204 1.10 6.22 -0.90
CA PRO A 204 0.00 5.89 -0.01
C PRO A 204 -1.23 5.38 -0.78
N MET A 205 -1.90 4.39 -0.20
CA MET A 205 -3.26 4.00 -0.53
C MET A 205 -4.11 4.00 0.74
N LYS A 206 -5.28 4.61 0.65
CA LYS A 206 -6.21 4.73 1.77
C LYS A 206 -7.63 4.42 1.34
N ALA A 207 -8.32 3.65 2.15
CA ALA A 207 -9.76 3.47 2.04
C ALA A 207 -10.42 3.78 3.38
N THR A 208 -11.56 4.46 3.34
CA THR A 208 -12.50 4.60 4.45
C THR A 208 -13.66 3.61 4.27
N SER A 209 -14.57 3.53 5.25
CA SER A 209 -15.77 2.69 5.16
C SER A 209 -16.80 3.18 4.14
N ALA A 210 -16.62 4.38 3.57
CA ALA A 210 -17.49 4.92 2.53
C ALA A 210 -16.90 4.72 1.12
N ASP A 211 -15.63 4.33 1.03
CA ASP A 211 -14.92 4.20 -0.24
C ASP A 211 -15.09 2.79 -0.83
N PRO A 212 -15.05 2.65 -2.16
CA PRO A 212 -14.92 1.35 -2.82
C PRO A 212 -13.48 0.81 -2.64
N GLY A 213 -13.13 0.47 -1.40
CA GLY A 213 -11.76 0.11 -0.98
C GLY A 213 -11.35 -1.35 -1.12
N GLY A 214 -12.16 -2.22 -1.73
CA GLY A 214 -11.93 -3.67 -1.73
C GLY A 214 -10.55 -4.10 -2.23
N ALA A 215 -10.10 -3.55 -3.35
CA ALA A 215 -8.76 -3.84 -3.89
C ALA A 215 -7.64 -3.36 -2.94
N VAL A 216 -7.79 -2.16 -2.35
CA VAL A 216 -6.83 -1.62 -1.36
C VAL A 216 -6.73 -2.54 -0.14
N ALA A 217 -7.86 -3.05 0.36
CA ALA A 217 -7.89 -4.00 1.46
C ALA A 217 -7.19 -5.33 1.12
N ALA A 218 -7.45 -5.88 -0.07
CA ALA A 218 -6.80 -7.10 -0.54
C ALA A 218 -5.26 -6.94 -0.65
N TYR A 219 -4.78 -5.77 -1.08
CA TYR A 219 -3.35 -5.46 -1.13
C TYR A 219 -2.74 -5.39 0.27
N GLY A 220 -3.45 -4.79 1.23
CA GLY A 220 -3.06 -4.76 2.64
C GLY A 220 -3.01 -6.16 3.26
N TRP A 221 -3.99 -6.99 2.96
CA TRP A 221 -4.00 -8.40 3.37
C TRP A 221 -2.78 -9.14 2.80
N ALA A 222 -2.47 -8.98 1.51
CA ALA A 222 -1.33 -9.61 0.87
C ALA A 222 0.01 -9.18 1.51
N GLN A 223 0.16 -7.88 1.81
CA GLN A 223 1.32 -7.33 2.52
C GLN A 223 1.56 -7.95 3.90
N ASN A 224 0.49 -8.39 4.57
CA ASN A 224 0.53 -8.90 5.93
C ASN A 224 0.59 -10.43 6.01
N ASN A 225 0.09 -11.13 4.99
CA ASN A 225 -0.09 -12.59 5.04
C ASN A 225 0.82 -13.37 4.08
N LEU A 226 1.42 -12.73 3.07
CA LEU A 226 2.37 -13.39 2.15
C LEU A 226 3.82 -13.07 2.51
N ASN A 227 4.70 -14.06 2.36
CA ASN A 227 6.13 -13.98 2.63
C ASN A 227 6.84 -12.91 1.80
N GLY A 228 6.35 -12.62 0.60
CA GLY A 228 6.89 -11.56 -0.25
C GLY A 228 6.79 -10.19 0.41
N ALA A 229 5.73 -9.96 1.21
CA ALA A 229 5.47 -8.70 1.92
C ALA A 229 5.64 -7.46 1.02
N TRP A 230 5.28 -7.61 -0.26
CA TRP A 230 5.63 -6.67 -1.33
C TRP A 230 5.06 -5.27 -1.08
N GLY A 231 5.88 -4.26 -1.32
CA GLY A 231 5.55 -2.86 -1.04
C GLY A 231 5.87 -2.44 0.38
N LYS A 232 6.36 -3.30 1.28
CA LYS A 232 6.95 -2.86 2.56
C LYS A 232 8.39 -2.41 2.35
N LYS A 233 8.93 -1.61 3.29
CA LYS A 233 10.33 -1.13 3.26
C LYS A 233 11.40 -2.21 3.04
N GLY A 234 11.18 -3.45 3.52
CA GLY A 234 12.10 -4.58 3.33
C GLY A 234 11.96 -5.29 1.98
N SER A 235 10.84 -5.10 1.29
CA SER A 235 10.48 -5.73 0.01
C SER A 235 9.76 -4.71 -0.88
N PRO A 236 10.42 -3.62 -1.29
CA PRO A 236 9.77 -2.57 -2.07
C PRO A 236 9.31 -3.10 -3.43
N LEU A 237 8.33 -2.42 -4.01
CA LEU A 237 7.92 -2.65 -5.40
C LEU A 237 8.80 -1.83 -6.33
N THR A 238 8.99 -2.30 -7.55
CA THR A 238 9.75 -1.59 -8.59
C THR A 238 8.81 -1.19 -9.72
N ARG A 239 8.67 0.10 -9.99
CA ARG A 239 7.78 0.59 -11.06
C ARG A 239 8.21 0.03 -12.42
N SER A 240 7.24 -0.43 -13.19
CA SER A 240 7.44 -0.97 -14.53
C SER A 240 6.31 -0.54 -15.47
N THR A 241 6.65 0.32 -16.41
CA THR A 241 5.74 0.87 -17.44
C THR A 241 5.61 -0.03 -18.65
N ASN A 242 6.62 -0.86 -18.91
CA ASN A 242 6.62 -1.81 -20.01
C ASN A 242 5.98 -3.15 -19.60
N GLY A 243 5.16 -3.75 -20.47
CA GLY A 243 4.61 -5.09 -20.26
C GLY A 243 3.51 -5.19 -19.18
N VAL A 244 2.94 -4.07 -18.74
CA VAL A 244 1.88 -4.01 -17.70
C VAL A 244 0.73 -4.95 -18.03
N ALA A 245 0.13 -4.80 -19.23
CA ALA A 245 -1.00 -5.63 -19.66
C ALA A 245 -0.68 -7.14 -19.65
N ASN A 246 0.56 -7.53 -19.98
CA ASN A 246 0.97 -8.93 -19.96
C ASN A 246 1.10 -9.47 -18.52
N ARG A 247 1.61 -8.65 -17.58
CA ARG A 247 1.69 -9.03 -16.16
C ARG A 247 0.30 -9.15 -15.56
N THR A 248 -0.57 -8.16 -15.75
CA THR A 248 -1.96 -8.22 -15.28
C THR A 248 -2.69 -9.44 -15.87
N ALA A 249 -2.54 -9.69 -17.18
CA ALA A 249 -3.16 -10.86 -17.83
C ALA A 249 -2.59 -12.19 -17.32
N ALA A 250 -1.31 -12.26 -16.92
CA ALA A 250 -0.72 -13.45 -16.34
C ALA A 250 -1.26 -13.71 -14.93
N THR A 251 -1.29 -12.69 -14.07
CA THR A 251 -1.82 -12.80 -12.70
C THR A 251 -3.31 -13.09 -12.72
N CYS A 252 -4.11 -12.43 -13.56
CA CYS A 252 -5.54 -12.68 -13.69
C CYS A 252 -5.88 -13.85 -14.64
N GLY A 253 -4.86 -14.57 -15.14
CA GLY A 253 -5.06 -15.76 -15.98
C GLY A 253 -5.77 -16.88 -15.22
N GLY A 254 -6.84 -17.43 -15.79
CA GLY A 254 -7.63 -18.50 -15.15
C GLY A 254 -8.67 -18.01 -14.13
N PHE A 255 -8.77 -16.69 -13.89
CA PHE A 255 -9.77 -16.11 -13.00
C PHE A 255 -11.20 -16.51 -13.40
N THR A 256 -11.97 -16.99 -12.43
CA THR A 256 -13.37 -17.37 -12.62
C THR A 256 -14.26 -16.46 -11.79
N ALA A 257 -14.99 -15.57 -12.47
CA ALA A 257 -15.90 -14.63 -11.80
C ALA A 257 -16.92 -15.36 -10.90
N GLN A 258 -17.13 -14.79 -9.71
CA GLN A 258 -18.04 -15.22 -8.66
C GLN A 258 -19.19 -14.20 -8.49
N PRO A 259 -20.09 -14.04 -9.46
CA PRO A 259 -21.16 -13.04 -9.43
C PRO A 259 -22.16 -13.21 -8.28
N GLU A 260 -22.17 -14.38 -7.63
CA GLU A 260 -22.96 -14.67 -6.43
C GLU A 260 -22.33 -14.07 -5.14
N LEU A 261 -21.02 -13.82 -5.17
CA LEU A 261 -20.23 -13.31 -4.05
C LEU A 261 -19.89 -11.84 -4.24
N VAL A 262 -19.50 -11.45 -5.45
CA VAL A 262 -19.09 -10.09 -5.82
C VAL A 262 -19.85 -9.65 -7.06
N ALA A 263 -20.50 -8.49 -7.00
CA ALA A 263 -21.30 -8.01 -8.13
C ALA A 263 -20.40 -7.52 -9.27
N ASN A 264 -20.67 -7.98 -10.51
CA ASN A 264 -19.83 -7.68 -11.69
C ASN A 264 -18.35 -8.00 -11.45
N ASP A 265 -18.08 -9.12 -10.79
CA ASP A 265 -16.77 -9.53 -10.31
C ASP A 265 -15.64 -9.44 -11.36
N THR A 266 -14.59 -8.72 -11.00
CA THR A 266 -13.34 -8.55 -11.75
C THR A 266 -12.14 -8.96 -10.91
N CYS A 267 -11.02 -9.19 -11.58
CA CYS A 267 -9.76 -9.52 -10.94
C CYS A 267 -8.92 -8.26 -10.72
N ALA A 268 -8.55 -8.00 -9.46
CA ALA A 268 -7.45 -7.10 -9.11
C ALA A 268 -6.22 -7.92 -8.70
N ASP A 269 -5.09 -7.68 -9.35
CA ASP A 269 -3.84 -8.38 -9.12
C ASP A 269 -2.94 -7.66 -8.11
N PHE A 270 -2.26 -8.43 -7.25
CA PHE A 270 -1.20 -7.91 -6.38
C PHE A 270 -0.04 -8.91 -6.25
N PRO A 271 1.24 -8.50 -6.40
CA PRO A 271 1.67 -7.19 -6.89
C PRO A 271 1.07 -6.85 -8.26
N PHE A 272 0.67 -5.59 -8.44
CA PHE A 272 -0.03 -5.12 -9.64
C PHE A 272 0.88 -5.11 -10.86
N GLY A 273 0.26 -5.14 -12.05
CA GLY A 273 0.94 -5.11 -13.34
C GLY A 273 1.91 -3.94 -13.53
N GLU A 274 1.71 -2.81 -12.87
CA GLU A 274 2.60 -1.63 -12.89
C GLU A 274 3.89 -1.81 -12.06
N ALA A 275 4.08 -2.96 -11.41
CA ALA A 275 5.30 -3.33 -10.71
C ALA A 275 6.01 -4.52 -11.39
N LYS A 276 7.35 -4.59 -11.29
CA LYS A 276 8.16 -5.69 -11.84
C LYS A 276 7.89 -7.02 -11.13
N GLU A 277 7.50 -6.95 -9.87
CA GLU A 277 7.20 -8.08 -9.00
C GLU A 277 5.85 -8.72 -9.32
N GLY A 278 5.01 -8.05 -10.14
CA GLY A 278 3.74 -8.58 -10.62
C GLY A 278 3.90 -9.58 -11.77
N GLY A 279 2.79 -10.21 -12.17
CA GLY A 279 2.73 -11.10 -13.33
C GLY A 279 3.10 -12.56 -13.08
N ALA A 280 3.06 -13.00 -11.83
CA ALA A 280 3.05 -14.44 -11.52
C ALA A 280 1.79 -15.09 -12.13
N ALA A 281 1.84 -16.39 -12.45
CA ALA A 281 0.70 -17.06 -13.06
C ALA A 281 -0.46 -17.19 -12.05
N GLY A 282 -1.69 -16.87 -12.46
CA GLY A 282 -2.87 -16.90 -11.59
C GLY A 282 -3.06 -18.19 -10.77
N ALA A 283 -2.73 -19.35 -11.35
CA ALA A 283 -2.79 -20.64 -10.66
C ALA A 283 -1.81 -20.80 -9.47
N GLN A 284 -0.88 -19.85 -9.29
CA GLN A 284 0.05 -19.78 -8.16
C GLN A 284 -0.39 -18.74 -7.11
N CYS A 285 -1.40 -17.92 -7.43
CA CYS A 285 -1.87 -16.86 -6.54
C CYS A 285 -2.87 -17.39 -5.52
N VAL A 286 -2.97 -16.69 -4.39
CA VAL A 286 -4.09 -16.86 -3.47
C VAL A 286 -5.29 -16.08 -4.02
N GLU A 287 -6.43 -16.74 -4.22
CA GLU A 287 -7.69 -16.06 -4.53
C GLU A 287 -8.31 -15.52 -3.24
N VAL A 288 -8.71 -14.25 -3.23
CA VAL A 288 -9.34 -13.61 -2.06
C VAL A 288 -10.56 -12.79 -2.44
N ILE A 289 -11.47 -12.61 -1.49
CA ILE A 289 -12.66 -11.76 -1.60
C ILE A 289 -12.61 -10.75 -0.46
N PRO A 290 -12.20 -9.50 -0.70
CA PRO A 290 -12.37 -8.42 0.26
C PRO A 290 -13.86 -8.12 0.46
N ASN A 291 -14.27 -7.81 1.69
CA ASN A 291 -15.64 -7.48 2.02
C ASN A 291 -15.66 -6.47 3.16
N LEU A 292 -16.31 -5.33 2.92
CA LEU A 292 -16.55 -4.34 3.96
C LEU A 292 -17.73 -4.79 4.82
N GLY A 293 -17.43 -5.18 6.07
CA GLY A 293 -18.42 -5.55 7.08
C GLY A 293 -18.22 -4.74 8.35
N ASN A 294 -19.30 -4.22 8.95
CA ASN A 294 -19.25 -3.44 10.21
C ASN A 294 -18.27 -2.25 10.18
N GLY A 295 -18.07 -1.68 8.99
CA GLY A 295 -17.18 -0.54 8.75
C GLY A 295 -15.69 -0.86 8.67
N GLU A 296 -15.28 -2.12 8.76
CA GLU A 296 -13.92 -2.62 8.56
C GLU A 296 -13.85 -3.53 7.32
N TRP A 297 -12.67 -3.65 6.74
CA TRP A 297 -12.43 -4.54 5.61
C TRP A 297 -11.91 -5.90 6.06
N ASP A 298 -12.72 -6.93 5.90
CA ASP A 298 -12.28 -8.32 6.03
C ASP A 298 -11.81 -8.84 4.66
N THR A 299 -10.85 -9.76 4.65
CA THR A 299 -10.42 -10.45 3.43
C THR A 299 -10.58 -11.96 3.57
N TYR A 300 -11.49 -12.52 2.77
CA TYR A 300 -11.83 -13.94 2.77
C TYR A 300 -10.98 -14.69 1.74
N VAL A 301 -10.20 -15.69 2.15
CA VAL A 301 -9.50 -16.54 1.19
C VAL A 301 -10.50 -17.50 0.53
N PHE A 302 -10.56 -17.44 -0.80
CA PHE A 302 -11.43 -18.27 -1.62
C PHE A 302 -10.86 -19.70 -1.77
N ASN A 303 -11.74 -20.69 -1.93
CA ASN A 303 -11.43 -22.13 -1.88
C ASN A 303 -11.04 -22.66 -0.48
N ASP A 304 -9.77 -23.05 -0.26
CA ASP A 304 -9.30 -23.70 0.98
C ASP A 304 -8.35 -22.82 1.79
N SER A 305 -8.93 -21.90 2.55
CA SER A 305 -8.19 -21.06 3.49
C SER A 305 -7.55 -21.81 4.68
N THR A 306 -7.73 -23.13 4.84
CA THR A 306 -6.98 -23.89 5.86
C THR A 306 -5.52 -24.13 5.43
N ASN A 307 -5.23 -23.95 4.14
CA ASN A 307 -3.92 -24.13 3.52
C ASN A 307 -3.56 -22.92 2.65
N VAL A 308 -3.69 -21.70 3.19
CA VAL A 308 -3.09 -20.53 2.54
C VAL A 308 -1.59 -20.79 2.47
N ASP A 309 -1.01 -20.86 1.27
CA ASP A 309 0.42 -20.93 1.09
C ASP A 309 1.01 -19.52 1.24
N PRO A 310 1.71 -19.18 2.34
CA PRO A 310 2.29 -17.86 2.51
C PRO A 310 3.42 -17.61 1.50
N ALA A 311 3.95 -18.65 0.83
CA ALA A 311 4.94 -18.53 -0.23
C ALA A 311 4.32 -18.20 -1.60
N ALA A 312 3.00 -18.12 -1.72
CA ALA A 312 2.35 -17.67 -2.94
C ALA A 312 2.88 -16.27 -3.33
N PRO A 313 3.26 -16.07 -4.61
CA PRO A 313 3.89 -14.82 -5.04
C PRO A 313 2.90 -13.66 -5.23
N CYS A 314 1.59 -13.95 -5.25
CA CYS A 314 0.56 -13.02 -5.65
C CYS A 314 -0.81 -13.32 -5.04
N VAL A 315 -1.71 -12.35 -5.18
CA VAL A 315 -3.14 -12.44 -4.89
C VAL A 315 -3.95 -12.14 -6.16
N GLN A 316 -5.00 -12.92 -6.36
CA GLN A 316 -6.12 -12.60 -7.27
C GLN A 316 -7.31 -12.18 -6.41
N ALA A 317 -7.61 -10.89 -6.36
CA ALA A 317 -8.75 -10.38 -5.59
C ALA A 317 -10.01 -10.30 -6.45
N HIS A 318 -11.09 -10.91 -5.98
CA HIS A 318 -12.45 -10.75 -6.49
C HIS A 318 -13.02 -9.41 -6.03
N VAL A 319 -13.08 -8.44 -6.92
CA VAL A 319 -13.52 -7.08 -6.61
C VAL A 319 -14.54 -6.59 -7.63
N THR A 320 -15.30 -5.57 -7.26
CA THR A 320 -16.15 -4.87 -8.22
C THR A 320 -15.28 -3.95 -9.12
N PRO A 321 -15.77 -3.56 -10.31
CA PRO A 321 -15.03 -2.64 -11.18
C PRO A 321 -14.73 -1.28 -10.52
N ALA A 322 -15.62 -0.81 -9.64
CA ALA A 322 -15.45 0.44 -8.92
C ALA A 322 -14.32 0.36 -7.89
N GLU A 323 -14.15 -0.80 -7.25
CA GLU A 323 -13.07 -1.02 -6.27
C GLU A 323 -11.71 -1.13 -6.95
N GLN A 324 -11.64 -1.81 -8.11
CA GLN A 324 -10.44 -1.85 -8.93
C GLN A 324 -10.04 -0.45 -9.40
N GLN A 325 -10.98 0.28 -10.03
CA GLN A 325 -10.73 1.64 -10.53
C GLN A 325 -10.26 2.60 -9.42
N PHE A 326 -10.79 2.45 -8.21
CA PHE A 326 -10.40 3.27 -7.07
C PHE A 326 -8.95 3.03 -6.63
N ALA A 327 -8.51 1.77 -6.57
CA ALA A 327 -7.12 1.45 -6.28
C ALA A 327 -6.17 1.92 -7.40
N ASP A 328 -6.55 1.72 -8.66
CA ASP A 328 -5.77 2.18 -9.82
C ASP A 328 -5.56 3.69 -9.82
N ALA A 329 -6.61 4.45 -9.47
CA ALA A 329 -6.55 5.91 -9.36
C ALA A 329 -5.58 6.35 -8.26
N GLN A 330 -5.64 5.73 -7.07
CA GLN A 330 -4.71 6.04 -5.98
C GLN A 330 -3.26 5.68 -6.32
N LEU A 331 -3.04 4.57 -7.03
CA LEU A 331 -1.71 4.19 -7.49
C LEU A 331 -1.15 5.24 -8.45
N ALA A 332 -1.96 5.68 -9.42
CA ALA A 332 -1.57 6.68 -10.41
C ALA A 332 -1.28 8.04 -9.76
N ASP A 333 -2.14 8.49 -8.85
CA ASP A 333 -1.94 9.74 -8.08
C ASP A 333 -0.70 9.64 -7.19
N GLY A 334 -0.49 8.50 -6.53
CA GLY A 334 0.71 8.27 -5.72
C GLY A 334 2.01 8.28 -6.54
N PHE A 335 2.02 7.71 -7.75
CA PHE A 335 3.16 7.81 -8.67
C PHE A 335 3.45 9.26 -9.09
N LYS A 336 2.41 10.06 -9.32
CA LYS A 336 2.53 11.49 -9.63
C LYS A 336 3.07 12.26 -8.43
N ASP A 337 2.47 12.10 -7.26
CA ASP A 337 2.79 12.87 -6.06
C ASP A 337 4.18 12.53 -5.52
N GLN A 338 4.64 11.29 -5.70
CA GLN A 338 5.98 10.83 -5.28
C GLN A 338 7.02 10.85 -6.41
N ARG A 339 6.62 11.28 -7.62
CA ARG A 339 7.46 11.25 -8.83
C ARG A 339 8.11 9.89 -9.07
N VAL A 340 7.35 8.80 -8.97
CA VAL A 340 7.88 7.45 -9.22
C VAL A 340 7.98 7.25 -10.72
N VAL A 341 9.18 7.06 -11.28
CA VAL A 341 9.38 6.78 -12.73
C VAL A 341 9.72 5.31 -12.97
N ASP A 342 9.80 4.89 -14.23
CA ASP A 342 10.20 3.52 -14.57
C ASP A 342 11.50 3.11 -13.84
N ALA A 343 11.52 1.89 -13.32
CA ALA A 343 12.58 1.33 -12.50
C ALA A 343 12.84 1.97 -11.11
N ASP A 344 12.11 3.02 -10.71
CA ASP A 344 12.16 3.49 -9.32
C ASP A 344 11.58 2.40 -8.39
N GLN A 345 12.25 2.19 -7.26
CA GLN A 345 11.68 1.45 -6.14
C GLN A 345 10.75 2.36 -5.31
N PHE A 346 9.67 1.78 -4.80
CA PHE A 346 8.73 2.47 -3.93
C PHE A 346 8.16 1.55 -2.85
N GLU A 347 7.92 2.14 -1.69
CA GLU A 347 7.09 1.57 -0.63
C GLU A 347 5.62 1.88 -0.93
N LEU A 348 4.74 0.93 -0.66
CA LEU A 348 3.29 1.07 -0.71
C LEU A 348 2.76 1.02 0.73
N THR A 349 2.24 2.13 1.21
CA THR A 349 1.62 2.21 2.55
C THR A 349 0.10 2.12 2.41
N ILE A 350 -0.52 1.25 3.19
CA ILE A 350 -1.95 0.97 3.09
C ILE A 350 -2.63 1.32 4.42
N SER A 351 -3.74 2.05 4.35
CA SER A 351 -4.59 2.37 5.50
C SER A 351 -6.05 2.06 5.19
N THR A 352 -6.62 1.13 5.94
CA THR A 352 -8.05 0.79 5.98
C THR A 352 -8.63 1.17 7.34
N PRO A 353 -9.97 1.27 7.49
CA PRO A 353 -10.58 1.47 8.80
C PRO A 353 -10.32 0.28 9.72
N ASP A 354 -10.23 0.55 11.02
CA ASP A 354 -10.30 -0.40 12.13
C ASP A 354 -11.49 0.08 12.99
N THR A 355 -12.54 -0.74 13.12
CA THR A 355 -13.78 -0.32 13.78
C THR A 355 -13.87 -0.71 15.25
N GLY A 356 -12.77 -1.18 15.83
CA GLY A 356 -12.70 -1.52 17.26
C GLY A 356 -13.49 -2.78 17.63
N PRO A 357 -13.98 -2.90 18.89
CA PRO A 357 -14.60 -4.14 19.35
C PRO A 357 -15.88 -4.49 18.58
N GLN A 358 -15.96 -5.76 18.16
CA GLN A 358 -17.13 -6.34 17.50
C GLN A 358 -17.54 -7.68 18.12
N ALA A 359 -18.70 -8.20 17.72
CA ALA A 359 -19.17 -9.51 18.15
C ALA A 359 -18.11 -10.59 17.87
N SER A 360 -17.94 -11.54 18.79
CA SER A 360 -16.80 -12.47 18.70
C SER A 360 -16.74 -13.31 17.43
N CYS A 361 -17.88 -13.59 16.79
CA CYS A 361 -17.92 -14.32 15.52
C CYS A 361 -17.58 -13.45 14.30
N LEU A 362 -17.61 -12.12 14.43
CA LEU A 362 -17.19 -11.18 13.39
C LEU A 362 -15.67 -10.96 13.40
N ASN A 363 -14.96 -11.36 14.46
CA ASN A 363 -13.53 -11.14 14.61
C ASN A 363 -12.72 -11.70 13.42
N ASP A 364 -11.69 -10.95 13.01
CA ASP A 364 -10.70 -11.28 11.99
C ASP A 364 -9.56 -12.16 12.59
N PRO A 365 -9.16 -13.29 11.96
CA PRO A 365 -9.72 -13.83 10.74
C PRO A 365 -11.00 -14.64 10.92
N PRO A 366 -11.94 -14.56 9.96
CA PRO A 366 -13.11 -15.42 9.95
C PRO A 366 -12.70 -16.90 9.80
N PRO A 367 -13.55 -17.86 10.22
CA PRO A 367 -13.19 -19.26 10.18
C PRO A 367 -12.84 -19.73 8.77
N ALA A 368 -11.73 -20.46 8.66
CA ALA A 368 -11.27 -20.97 7.38
C ALA A 368 -12.38 -21.67 6.57
N GLY A 369 -12.57 -21.27 5.31
CA GLY A 369 -13.56 -21.76 4.34
C GLY A 369 -14.84 -20.94 4.34
N SER A 370 -14.87 -19.84 5.10
CA SER A 370 -15.99 -18.91 5.12
C SER A 370 -16.06 -18.06 3.86
N LEU A 371 -17.28 -17.73 3.45
CA LEU A 371 -17.60 -16.82 2.36
C LEU A 371 -18.33 -15.60 2.92
N PRO A 372 -18.17 -14.41 2.30
CA PRO A 372 -18.78 -13.18 2.80
C PRO A 372 -20.32 -13.22 2.70
N ASN A 373 -20.96 -12.62 3.72
CA ASN A 373 -22.40 -12.47 3.85
C ASN A 373 -22.79 -11.14 4.51
N GLY A 374 -22.76 -10.06 3.73
CA GLY A 374 -23.02 -8.71 4.24
C GLY A 374 -21.93 -8.33 5.25
N ASP A 375 -22.36 -7.98 6.46
CA ASP A 375 -21.46 -7.63 7.57
C ASP A 375 -20.69 -8.81 8.19
N GLY A 376 -21.00 -10.04 7.82
CA GLY A 376 -20.32 -11.20 8.37
C GLY A 376 -20.09 -12.26 7.32
N TRP A 377 -20.26 -13.52 7.70
CA TRP A 377 -19.85 -14.64 6.85
C TRP A 377 -20.74 -15.85 7.03
N PHE A 378 -20.65 -16.79 6.08
CA PHE A 378 -21.19 -18.13 6.22
C PHE A 378 -20.18 -19.17 5.75
N LYS A 379 -20.26 -20.37 6.32
CA LYS A 379 -19.38 -21.50 6.03
C LYS A 379 -20.21 -22.77 5.97
N ASN A 380 -19.98 -23.59 4.95
CA ASN A 380 -20.55 -24.93 4.86
C ASN A 380 -19.43 -25.95 4.86
N THR A 381 -19.55 -26.98 5.68
CA THR A 381 -18.67 -28.15 5.63
C THR A 381 -19.37 -29.29 4.91
N THR A 382 -18.57 -30.15 4.30
CA THR A 382 -19.08 -31.32 3.57
C THR A 382 -18.34 -32.58 3.97
N GLU A 383 -18.92 -33.73 3.64
CA GLU A 383 -18.25 -35.02 3.70
C GLU A 383 -18.55 -35.83 2.43
N ALA A 384 -17.66 -36.76 2.10
CA ALA A 384 -17.82 -37.61 0.93
C ALA A 384 -18.94 -38.64 1.13
N VAL A 385 -19.68 -38.90 0.05
CA VAL A 385 -20.66 -39.99 -0.05
C VAL A 385 -20.35 -40.89 -1.24
N PRO A 386 -20.53 -42.23 -1.12
CA PRO A 386 -20.29 -43.15 -2.22
C PRO A 386 -21.17 -42.87 -3.45
N LEU A 387 -22.38 -42.36 -3.24
CA LEU A 387 -23.33 -41.99 -4.30
C LEU A 387 -23.99 -40.66 -3.96
N ILE A 388 -24.08 -39.74 -4.93
CA ILE A 388 -24.85 -38.49 -4.81
C ILE A 388 -26.35 -38.80 -4.77
N ASN A 389 -26.79 -39.82 -5.52
CA ASN A 389 -28.16 -40.33 -5.51
C ASN A 389 -28.12 -41.87 -5.50
N LYS A 390 -28.72 -42.50 -4.48
CA LYS A 390 -28.85 -43.96 -4.39
C LYS A 390 -29.70 -44.54 -5.52
N THR A 391 -30.70 -43.80 -5.97
CA THR A 391 -31.65 -44.16 -7.03
C THR A 391 -31.10 -43.94 -8.44
N ALA A 392 -29.97 -43.25 -8.57
CA ALA A 392 -29.28 -43.05 -9.84
C ALA A 392 -27.77 -43.29 -9.68
N PRO A 393 -27.31 -44.55 -9.52
CA PRO A 393 -25.89 -44.86 -9.27
C PRO A 393 -24.92 -44.35 -10.34
N ALA A 394 -25.40 -44.15 -11.58
CA ALA A 394 -24.63 -43.57 -12.67
C ALA A 394 -24.19 -42.12 -12.41
N ASP A 395 -24.81 -41.42 -11.44
CA ASP A 395 -24.39 -40.08 -11.01
C ASP A 395 -23.08 -40.11 -10.21
N GLY A 396 -22.63 -41.29 -9.76
CA GLY A 396 -21.36 -41.48 -9.07
C GLY A 396 -21.32 -40.89 -7.65
N SER A 397 -20.11 -40.88 -7.08
CA SER A 397 -19.81 -40.34 -5.75
C SER A 397 -19.85 -38.81 -5.72
N GLY A 398 -19.98 -38.24 -4.52
CA GLY A 398 -19.88 -36.80 -4.35
C GLY A 398 -19.80 -36.39 -2.90
N GLN A 399 -20.37 -35.23 -2.58
CA GLN A 399 -20.32 -34.65 -1.24
C GLN A 399 -21.71 -34.31 -0.73
N ARG A 400 -21.94 -34.50 0.57
CA ARG A 400 -23.15 -34.02 1.27
C ARG A 400 -22.76 -32.99 2.32
N PRO A 401 -23.65 -32.03 2.65
CA PRO A 401 -23.35 -31.05 3.69
C PRO A 401 -23.39 -31.68 5.08
N THR A 402 -22.47 -31.27 5.95
CA THR A 402 -22.40 -31.77 7.34
C THR A 402 -22.70 -30.70 8.37
N GLN A 403 -22.40 -29.44 8.07
CA GLN A 403 -22.71 -28.30 8.92
C GLN A 403 -22.74 -27.02 8.09
N ALA A 404 -23.63 -26.12 8.46
CA ALA A 404 -23.64 -24.75 8.02
C ALA A 404 -23.52 -23.83 9.23
N GLN A 405 -22.62 -22.86 9.16
CA GLN A 405 -22.41 -21.82 10.18
C GLN A 405 -22.51 -20.46 9.54
N ALA A 406 -22.98 -19.47 10.27
CA ALA A 406 -22.92 -18.08 9.86
C ALA A 406 -22.73 -17.15 11.05
N CYS A 407 -22.00 -16.08 10.83
CA CYS A 407 -22.04 -14.89 11.67
C CYS A 407 -22.86 -13.83 10.92
N LEU A 408 -24.07 -13.54 11.42
CA LEU A 408 -25.05 -12.70 10.75
C LEU A 408 -25.07 -11.32 11.40
N GLY A 409 -24.43 -10.34 10.75
CA GLY A 409 -24.44 -8.95 11.19
C GLY A 409 -25.71 -8.19 10.78
N LYS A 410 -25.73 -6.89 11.05
CA LYS A 410 -26.91 -6.05 10.84
C LYS A 410 -27.25 -5.86 9.36
N ASN A 411 -26.26 -5.69 8.50
CA ASN A 411 -26.42 -5.47 7.06
C ASN A 411 -26.40 -6.78 6.25
N THR A 412 -26.74 -7.92 6.87
CA THR A 412 -26.95 -9.16 6.12
C THR A 412 -28.02 -8.97 5.05
N LYS A 413 -27.63 -9.21 3.80
CA LYS A 413 -28.50 -9.07 2.61
C LYS A 413 -29.25 -10.36 2.35
N GLU A 414 -30.30 -10.30 1.53
CA GLU A 414 -30.92 -11.52 1.03
C GLU A 414 -29.92 -12.30 0.17
N GLY A 415 -29.84 -13.61 0.40
CA GLY A 415 -29.01 -14.53 -0.35
C GLY A 415 -29.64 -14.91 -1.69
N THR A 416 -29.17 -16.00 -2.26
CA THR A 416 -29.51 -16.40 -3.63
C THR A 416 -30.49 -17.56 -3.69
N GLY A 417 -30.86 -17.94 -4.91
CA GLY A 417 -31.74 -19.08 -5.17
C GLY A 417 -31.06 -20.43 -4.89
N THR A 418 -31.60 -21.47 -5.51
CA THR A 418 -31.19 -22.85 -5.29
C THR A 418 -30.65 -23.48 -6.57
N GLN A 419 -29.54 -24.21 -6.47
CA GLN A 419 -29.03 -25.01 -7.58
C GLN A 419 -29.93 -26.22 -7.85
N LYS A 420 -30.16 -26.54 -9.13
CA LYS A 420 -31.01 -27.68 -9.52
C LYS A 420 -30.48 -29.02 -8.99
N TYR A 421 -29.17 -29.22 -9.02
CA TYR A 421 -28.51 -30.50 -8.70
C TYR A 421 -27.85 -30.44 -7.33
N ILE A 422 -28.49 -31.05 -6.33
CA ILE A 422 -27.96 -31.24 -4.97
C ILE A 422 -27.98 -32.72 -4.61
N THR A 423 -27.15 -33.12 -3.65
CA THR A 423 -27.06 -34.50 -3.16
C THR A 423 -28.39 -34.97 -2.58
N GLY A 424 -28.84 -36.15 -3.00
CA GLY A 424 -30.11 -36.75 -2.59
C GLY A 424 -31.35 -36.20 -3.29
N TRP A 425 -31.24 -35.28 -4.26
CA TRP A 425 -32.43 -34.70 -4.90
C TRP A 425 -33.26 -35.74 -5.68
N LYS A 426 -32.61 -36.61 -6.47
CA LYS A 426 -33.33 -37.66 -7.21
C LYS A 426 -33.90 -38.72 -6.27
N ASP A 427 -33.19 -39.00 -5.17
CA ASP A 427 -33.67 -39.91 -4.13
C ASP A 427 -34.97 -39.38 -3.49
N ALA A 428 -35.04 -38.07 -3.24
CA ALA A 428 -36.24 -37.42 -2.71
C ALA A 428 -37.41 -37.50 -3.70
N GLU A 429 -37.16 -37.23 -4.98
CA GLU A 429 -38.17 -37.34 -6.05
C GLU A 429 -38.68 -38.78 -6.22
N ALA A 430 -37.78 -39.76 -6.17
CA ALA A 430 -38.11 -41.17 -6.23
C ALA A 430 -38.95 -41.60 -5.01
N TYR A 431 -38.57 -41.18 -3.79
CA TYR A 431 -39.34 -41.47 -2.58
C TYR A 431 -40.76 -40.89 -2.65
N LYS A 432 -40.88 -39.61 -3.05
CA LYS A 432 -42.18 -38.95 -3.24
C LYS A 432 -43.05 -39.72 -4.22
N THR A 433 -42.48 -40.13 -5.35
CA THR A 433 -43.17 -40.85 -6.42
C THR A 433 -43.61 -42.24 -5.96
N ALA A 434 -42.73 -43.00 -5.31
CA ALA A 434 -43.00 -44.36 -4.83
C ALA A 434 -44.14 -44.41 -3.79
N ASN A 435 -44.33 -43.33 -3.04
CA ASN A 435 -45.39 -43.23 -2.03
C ASN A 435 -46.65 -42.48 -2.53
N GLY A 436 -46.71 -42.07 -3.80
CA GLY A 436 -47.88 -41.41 -4.38
C GLY A 436 -48.19 -40.03 -3.80
N PHE A 437 -47.19 -39.32 -3.26
CA PHE A 437 -47.41 -37.99 -2.68
C PHE A 437 -47.46 -36.89 -3.74
N THR A 438 -48.39 -35.95 -3.57
CA THR A 438 -48.51 -34.77 -4.43
C THR A 438 -47.78 -33.55 -3.87
N ASP A 439 -47.36 -33.60 -2.61
CA ASP A 439 -46.71 -32.52 -1.87
C ASP A 439 -45.42 -32.02 -2.53
N THR A 440 -45.13 -30.73 -2.39
CA THR A 440 -43.93 -30.12 -2.97
C THR A 440 -42.68 -30.47 -2.18
N LEU A 441 -41.61 -30.86 -2.88
CA LEU A 441 -40.26 -30.94 -2.32
C LEU A 441 -39.56 -29.59 -2.47
N ALA A 442 -38.66 -29.29 -1.56
CA ALA A 442 -37.85 -28.08 -1.56
C ALA A 442 -36.37 -28.41 -1.41
N ARG A 443 -35.55 -27.49 -1.93
CA ARG A 443 -34.12 -27.45 -1.65
C ARG A 443 -33.96 -26.53 -0.46
N CYS A 444 -34.02 -27.09 0.74
CA CYS A 444 -33.95 -26.32 1.97
C CYS A 444 -32.56 -25.73 2.13
N HIS A 445 -32.52 -24.42 2.29
CA HIS A 445 -31.33 -23.73 2.77
C HIS A 445 -31.02 -24.11 4.22
N LEU A 446 -29.75 -24.35 4.55
CA LEU A 446 -29.28 -24.56 5.92
C LEU A 446 -29.12 -23.22 6.64
N ILE A 447 -28.41 -22.28 6.03
CA ILE A 447 -28.52 -20.84 6.31
C ILE A 447 -29.57 -20.29 5.36
N ALA A 448 -30.68 -19.79 5.88
CA ALA A 448 -31.83 -19.36 5.08
C ALA A 448 -31.47 -18.25 4.07
N LYS A 449 -32.12 -18.26 2.90
CA LYS A 449 -31.99 -17.19 1.90
C LYS A 449 -32.24 -15.80 2.49
N VAL A 450 -33.26 -15.66 3.33
CA VAL A 450 -33.59 -14.37 3.99
C VAL A 450 -32.53 -13.89 4.99
N LEU A 451 -31.61 -14.78 5.40
CA LEU A 451 -30.47 -14.52 6.28
C LEU A 451 -29.15 -14.52 5.48
N GLY A 452 -29.21 -14.32 4.15
CA GLY A 452 -28.03 -14.23 3.30
C GLY A 452 -27.48 -15.58 2.83
N GLY A 453 -28.17 -16.67 3.11
CA GLY A 453 -27.85 -17.99 2.60
C GLY A 453 -27.81 -18.08 1.08
N LYS A 454 -26.67 -18.53 0.54
CA LYS A 454 -26.45 -18.71 -0.89
C LYS A 454 -26.55 -20.19 -1.26
N GLY A 455 -26.93 -20.51 -2.49
CA GLY A 455 -27.10 -21.90 -2.91
C GLY A 455 -27.17 -22.14 -4.41
N THR A 456 -26.82 -21.15 -5.24
CA THR A 456 -27.01 -21.25 -6.70
C THR A 456 -25.77 -21.75 -7.44
N SER A 457 -24.57 -21.48 -6.90
CA SER A 457 -23.30 -21.89 -7.51
C SER A 457 -22.80 -23.23 -7.02
N ALA A 458 -21.83 -23.79 -7.73
CA ALA A 458 -21.17 -25.04 -7.37
C ALA A 458 -20.52 -25.01 -5.97
N VAL A 459 -20.08 -23.83 -5.53
CA VAL A 459 -19.43 -23.60 -4.22
C VAL A 459 -20.49 -23.47 -3.12
N THR A 460 -21.59 -22.77 -3.38
CA THR A 460 -22.60 -22.46 -2.35
C THR A 460 -23.71 -23.51 -2.24
N LYS A 461 -23.86 -24.44 -3.21
CA LYS A 461 -24.89 -25.50 -3.20
C LYS A 461 -24.90 -26.39 -1.95
N PHE A 462 -23.80 -26.45 -1.22
CA PHE A 462 -23.70 -27.21 0.03
C PHE A 462 -24.41 -26.54 1.20
N ASN A 463 -24.98 -25.35 1.00
CA ASN A 463 -25.97 -24.80 1.89
C ASN A 463 -27.37 -25.41 1.69
N LEU A 464 -27.53 -26.44 0.84
CA LEU A 464 -28.83 -27.01 0.47
C LEU A 464 -28.95 -28.49 0.82
N VAL A 465 -30.13 -28.89 1.30
CA VAL A 465 -30.54 -30.29 1.46
C VAL A 465 -31.93 -30.55 0.87
N PRO A 466 -32.22 -31.76 0.35
CA PRO A 466 -33.58 -32.14 -0.03
C PRO A 466 -34.49 -32.21 1.19
N CYS A 467 -35.68 -31.64 1.07
CA CYS A 467 -36.63 -31.61 2.18
C CYS A 467 -38.08 -31.48 1.71
N TRP A 468 -39.01 -31.69 2.64
CA TRP A 468 -40.41 -31.34 2.42
C TRP A 468 -40.62 -29.82 2.47
N GLN A 469 -41.33 -29.27 1.47
CA GLN A 469 -41.71 -27.85 1.47
C GLN A 469 -42.59 -27.52 2.69
N VAL A 470 -43.61 -28.33 2.95
CA VAL A 470 -44.44 -28.25 4.16
C VAL A 470 -44.01 -29.38 5.09
N GLY A 471 -43.38 -29.06 6.21
CA GLY A 471 -42.62 -29.98 7.05
C GLY A 471 -41.36 -29.29 7.58
N MET A 472 -40.20 -29.70 7.07
CA MET A 472 -38.90 -29.15 7.49
C MET A 472 -38.68 -27.71 7.03
N ASN A 473 -38.98 -27.39 5.75
CA ASN A 473 -38.73 -26.04 5.20
C ASN A 473 -39.66 -25.00 5.84
N THR A 474 -40.97 -25.23 5.68
CA THR A 474 -42.03 -24.35 6.17
C THR A 474 -43.04 -25.15 6.98
N GLY A 475 -43.68 -24.54 7.97
CA GLY A 475 -44.58 -25.22 8.91
C GLY A 475 -44.38 -24.74 10.35
N THR A 476 -44.93 -25.46 11.33
CA THR A 476 -44.77 -25.11 12.75
C THR A 476 -44.69 -26.37 13.63
N PRO A 477 -43.57 -26.59 14.35
CA PRO A 477 -42.26 -25.94 14.14
C PRO A 477 -41.60 -26.39 12.83
N SER A 478 -40.84 -25.50 12.20
CA SER A 478 -40.02 -25.77 11.00
C SER A 478 -38.72 -24.97 11.08
N MET A 479 -37.80 -25.11 10.12
CA MET A 479 -36.62 -24.24 10.04
C MET A 479 -37.04 -22.77 10.00
N ARG A 480 -38.08 -22.44 9.21
CA ARG A 480 -38.63 -21.10 9.11
C ARG A 480 -39.09 -20.50 10.46
N THR A 481 -39.51 -21.32 11.41
CA THR A 481 -39.88 -20.86 12.76
C THR A 481 -38.73 -20.15 13.45
N TYR A 482 -37.54 -20.75 13.40
CA TYR A 482 -36.34 -20.23 14.06
C TYR A 482 -35.63 -19.15 13.23
N GLU A 483 -35.62 -19.31 11.90
CA GLU A 483 -35.11 -18.29 10.98
C GLU A 483 -35.84 -16.95 11.12
N ASN A 484 -37.16 -16.98 11.34
CA ASN A 484 -37.96 -15.77 11.61
C ASN A 484 -37.51 -15.03 12.88
N MET A 485 -36.94 -15.73 13.87
CA MET A 485 -36.42 -15.09 15.09
C MET A 485 -35.16 -14.29 14.76
N ALA A 486 -34.22 -14.89 14.01
CA ALA A 486 -33.01 -14.21 13.56
C ALA A 486 -33.32 -13.07 12.59
N GLU A 487 -34.22 -13.29 11.63
CA GLU A 487 -34.64 -12.29 10.65
C GLU A 487 -35.23 -11.04 11.33
N LYS A 488 -36.05 -11.23 12.37
CA LYS A 488 -36.62 -10.13 13.15
C LYS A 488 -35.57 -9.31 13.89
N LEU A 489 -34.46 -9.91 14.34
CA LEU A 489 -33.39 -9.18 15.02
C LEU A 489 -32.50 -8.40 14.05
N ILE A 490 -32.19 -8.99 12.90
CA ILE A 490 -31.39 -8.36 11.85
C ILE A 490 -32.18 -7.20 11.21
N LYS A 491 -33.45 -7.44 10.85
CA LYS A 491 -34.29 -6.45 10.14
C LYS A 491 -35.08 -5.53 11.06
N GLY A 492 -35.19 -5.87 12.36
CA GLY A 492 -36.02 -5.13 13.31
C GLY A 492 -35.33 -3.90 13.90
N THR A 493 -36.15 -2.96 14.37
CA THR A 493 -35.66 -1.68 14.92
C THR A 493 -35.62 -1.64 16.46
N THR A 494 -36.27 -2.56 17.20
CA THR A 494 -36.28 -2.52 18.68
C THR A 494 -36.56 -3.88 19.37
N PRO A 495 -35.66 -4.38 20.26
CA PRO A 495 -34.21 -4.14 20.23
C PRO A 495 -33.61 -4.98 19.09
N GLY A 496 -33.23 -4.32 17.99
CA GLY A 496 -32.49 -4.96 16.90
C GLY A 496 -31.01 -5.13 17.23
N LEU A 497 -30.24 -5.65 16.27
CA LEU A 497 -28.77 -5.68 16.39
C LEU A 497 -28.18 -4.26 16.36
N GLY A 498 -27.20 -4.02 17.22
CA GLY A 498 -26.24 -2.92 17.09
C GLY A 498 -25.42 -3.07 15.80
N ALA A 499 -24.67 -2.02 15.43
CA ALA A 499 -23.86 -2.04 14.21
C ALA A 499 -22.75 -3.11 14.24
N ASN A 500 -22.24 -3.43 15.44
CA ASN A 500 -21.17 -4.41 15.64
C ASN A 500 -21.64 -5.66 16.40
N ASP A 501 -22.97 -5.84 16.54
CA ASP A 501 -23.55 -7.07 17.09
C ASP A 501 -23.78 -8.07 15.95
N ALA A 502 -23.78 -9.36 16.27
CA ALA A 502 -24.08 -10.41 15.30
C ALA A 502 -24.87 -11.57 15.91
N ILE A 503 -25.46 -12.39 15.05
CA ILE A 503 -26.01 -13.69 15.44
C ILE A 503 -25.06 -14.77 14.95
N PHE A 504 -24.48 -15.54 15.88
CA PHE A 504 -23.81 -16.78 15.54
C PHE A 504 -24.88 -17.87 15.36
N TYR A 505 -25.03 -18.37 14.14
CA TYR A 505 -26.10 -19.27 13.71
C TYR A 505 -25.52 -20.56 13.16
N GLN A 506 -26.01 -21.71 13.61
CA GLN A 506 -25.51 -23.02 13.17
C GLN A 506 -26.64 -23.99 12.85
N VAL A 507 -26.47 -24.74 11.78
CA VAL A 507 -27.38 -25.82 11.35
C VAL A 507 -26.56 -27.05 10.98
N THR A 508 -26.89 -28.20 11.57
CA THR A 508 -26.20 -29.47 11.32
C THR A 508 -27.23 -30.50 10.83
N PRO A 509 -27.20 -30.90 9.55
CA PRO A 509 -27.98 -32.00 9.04
C PRO A 509 -27.70 -33.31 9.78
N VAL A 510 -28.75 -34.05 10.12
CA VAL A 510 -28.66 -35.34 10.79
C VAL A 510 -28.96 -36.44 9.77
N TYR A 511 -28.00 -37.33 9.55
CA TYR A 511 -28.13 -38.46 8.62
C TYR A 511 -28.31 -39.77 9.39
N LYS A 512 -29.06 -40.71 8.79
CA LYS A 512 -29.31 -42.03 9.37
C LYS A 512 -28.03 -42.87 9.45
N ASP A 513 -27.19 -42.79 8.42
CA ASP A 513 -25.93 -43.52 8.30
C ASP A 513 -24.94 -42.82 7.34
N ALA A 514 -23.73 -43.37 7.23
CA ALA A 514 -22.67 -42.88 6.34
C ALA A 514 -23.04 -42.89 4.84
N ASN A 515 -24.04 -43.70 4.44
CA ASN A 515 -24.46 -43.81 3.05
C ASN A 515 -25.65 -42.89 2.71
N SER A 516 -26.26 -42.24 3.70
CA SER A 516 -27.48 -41.45 3.52
C SER A 516 -27.24 -40.21 2.66
N THR A 517 -28.10 -39.98 1.67
CA THR A 517 -27.99 -38.82 0.78
C THR A 517 -28.92 -37.68 1.19
N ILE A 518 -29.94 -37.98 2.00
CA ILE A 518 -30.95 -37.06 2.51
C ILE A 518 -30.91 -37.11 4.04
N PRO A 519 -30.92 -35.96 4.74
CA PRO A 519 -30.96 -35.96 6.20
C PRO A 519 -32.35 -36.34 6.72
N VAL A 520 -32.39 -37.05 7.86
CA VAL A 520 -33.62 -37.33 8.59
C VAL A 520 -34.17 -36.11 9.33
N GLY A 521 -33.37 -35.05 9.45
CA GLY A 521 -33.73 -33.77 10.05
C GLY A 521 -32.51 -32.88 10.17
N VAL A 522 -32.66 -31.74 10.82
CA VAL A 522 -31.55 -30.83 11.15
C VAL A 522 -31.56 -30.50 12.63
N THR A 523 -30.38 -30.27 13.20
CA THR A 523 -30.25 -29.58 14.48
C THR A 523 -29.86 -28.13 14.22
N MET A 524 -30.44 -27.18 14.95
CA MET A 524 -30.21 -25.74 14.76
C MET A 524 -29.97 -25.09 16.12
N ASN A 525 -29.06 -24.14 16.20
CA ASN A 525 -28.89 -23.27 17.37
C ASN A 525 -28.49 -21.86 16.92
N ALA A 526 -28.76 -20.85 17.77
CA ALA A 526 -28.27 -19.51 17.53
C ALA A 526 -28.06 -18.71 18.82
N ASN A 527 -27.01 -17.90 18.85
CA ASN A 527 -26.71 -16.95 19.92
C ASN A 527 -26.52 -15.54 19.36
N ILE A 528 -27.03 -14.53 20.06
CA ILE A 528 -26.70 -13.13 19.82
C ILE A 528 -25.36 -12.86 20.52
N GLN A 529 -24.39 -12.37 19.78
CA GLN A 529 -23.10 -11.94 20.30
C GLN A 529 -23.02 -10.41 20.16
N ARG A 530 -22.78 -9.74 21.29
CA ARG A 530 -22.76 -8.29 21.38
C ARG A 530 -21.33 -7.76 21.27
N ALA A 531 -21.18 -6.54 20.75
CA ALA A 531 -19.87 -5.86 20.67
C ALA A 531 -19.19 -5.66 22.04
N ASN A 532 -19.98 -5.63 23.13
CA ASN A 532 -19.46 -5.53 24.50
C ASN A 532 -18.98 -6.88 25.10
N GLY A 533 -18.98 -7.95 24.30
CA GLY A 533 -18.59 -9.31 24.71
C GLY A 533 -19.70 -10.15 25.33
N ALA A 534 -20.91 -9.60 25.53
CA ALA A 534 -22.03 -10.38 26.02
C ALA A 534 -22.54 -11.39 24.97
N THR A 535 -23.00 -12.55 25.43
CA THR A 535 -23.65 -13.56 24.59
C THR A 535 -25.02 -13.91 25.17
N GLU A 536 -26.06 -13.87 24.33
CA GLU A 536 -27.45 -14.16 24.68
C GLU A 536 -27.94 -15.31 23.80
N GLU A 537 -28.62 -16.30 24.37
CA GLU A 537 -29.24 -17.37 23.55
C GLU A 537 -30.43 -16.80 22.76
N LEU A 538 -30.44 -16.97 21.44
CA LEU A 538 -31.59 -16.61 20.60
C LEU A 538 -32.61 -17.76 20.58
N PHE A 539 -32.12 -18.97 20.33
CA PHE A 539 -32.86 -20.21 20.54
C PHE A 539 -31.88 -21.35 20.85
N PRO A 540 -32.28 -22.32 21.69
CA PRO A 540 -31.43 -23.42 22.10
C PRO A 540 -31.19 -24.40 20.94
N ASN A 541 -30.44 -25.47 21.20
CA ASN A 541 -30.32 -26.55 20.23
C ASN A 541 -31.67 -27.25 19.98
N VAL A 542 -32.26 -27.02 18.81
CA VAL A 542 -33.57 -27.54 18.40
C VAL A 542 -33.43 -28.54 17.26
N TYR A 543 -34.24 -29.59 17.27
CA TYR A 543 -34.29 -30.58 16.20
C TYR A 543 -35.54 -30.40 15.34
N VAL A 544 -35.35 -30.27 14.02
CA VAL A 544 -36.44 -30.16 13.04
C VAL A 544 -36.43 -31.42 12.16
N PRO A 545 -37.43 -32.30 12.27
CA PRO A 545 -37.47 -33.54 11.49
C PRO A 545 -37.77 -33.26 10.01
N ASN A 546 -37.18 -34.06 9.12
CA ASN A 546 -37.45 -34.01 7.68
C ASN A 546 -38.71 -34.78 7.29
N THR A 547 -39.81 -34.54 8.02
CA THR A 547 -41.08 -35.26 7.86
C THR A 547 -42.08 -34.43 7.06
N ARG A 548 -43.05 -35.12 6.47
CA ARG A 548 -44.13 -34.47 5.73
C ARG A 548 -45.07 -33.78 6.72
N ALA A 549 -45.16 -32.45 6.65
CA ALA A 549 -45.81 -31.62 7.66
C ALA A 549 -45.35 -31.96 9.09
N ASN A 550 -46.14 -31.59 10.10
CA ASN A 550 -45.86 -31.92 11.51
C ASN A 550 -46.51 -33.26 11.90
N THR A 551 -46.35 -34.30 11.07
CA THR A 551 -46.94 -35.62 11.31
C THR A 551 -45.98 -36.62 11.96
N LEU A 552 -44.67 -36.33 11.92
CA LEU A 552 -43.58 -37.27 12.23
C LEU A 552 -43.58 -38.53 11.34
N GLN A 553 -44.44 -38.59 10.32
CA GLN A 553 -44.53 -39.68 9.35
C GLN A 553 -43.85 -39.25 8.03
N HIS A 554 -43.50 -40.24 7.22
CA HIS A 554 -42.89 -40.03 5.90
C HIS A 554 -41.65 -39.13 5.93
N ASN A 555 -40.71 -39.50 6.80
CA ASN A 555 -39.40 -38.86 6.86
C ASN A 555 -38.63 -39.11 5.56
N LEU A 556 -38.18 -38.04 4.92
CA LEU A 556 -37.52 -38.10 3.61
C LEU A 556 -36.12 -38.73 3.66
N GLY A 557 -35.47 -38.73 4.83
CA GLY A 557 -34.14 -39.31 5.05
C GLY A 557 -34.13 -40.77 5.51
N ASN A 558 -35.30 -41.38 5.71
CA ASN A 558 -35.44 -42.76 6.19
C ASN A 558 -35.42 -43.78 5.05
#